data_AF-A0A6J4J7C1-F1
#
_entry.id   AF-A0A6J4J7C1-F1
#
_cell.length_a   1.000
_cell.length_b   1.000
_cell.length_c   1.000
_cell.angle_alpha   90.00
_cell.angle_beta   90.00
_cell.angle_gamma   90.00
#
_symmetry.space_group_name_H-M   'P 1'
#
loop_
_entity.id
_entity.type
_entity.pdbx_description
1 polymer ?
#
loop_
_entity_poly.entity_id
_entity_poly.type
_entity_poly.pdbx_seq_one_letter_code
_entity_poly.pdbx_strand_id
1 'polypeptide(L)' 'MDGLDDIVEEFLVESHENLDQLDSDLVALEQDPDSRERLSSIFRTIHTIKGTSGFLAFNRLEEVTHV' A
#
# COMPACT_ATOMS: atom_id res chain seq x y z
N MET A 1 -2.09 -26.77 5.29
CA MET A 1 -1.61 -25.71 4.37
C MET A 1 -2.39 -24.43 4.57
N ASP A 2 -3.43 -24.44 5.41
CA ASP A 2 -4.46 -23.40 5.51
C ASP A 2 -3.96 -22.06 6.06
N GLY A 3 -3.01 -22.07 7.02
CA GLY A 3 -2.57 -20.82 7.66
C GLY A 3 -1.74 -19.87 6.79
N LEU A 4 -1.15 -20.33 5.67
CA LEU A 4 -0.48 -19.43 4.73
C LEU A 4 -1.49 -18.76 3.81
N ASP A 5 -2.51 -19.50 3.37
CA ASP A 5 -3.56 -18.99 2.50
C ASP A 5 -4.37 -17.91 3.23
N ASP A 6 -4.67 -18.11 4.52
CA ASP A 6 -5.35 -17.11 5.36
C ASP A 6 -4.55 -15.79 5.46
N ILE A 7 -3.22 -15.88 5.65
CA ILE A 7 -2.34 -14.70 5.72
C ILE A 7 -2.30 -13.97 4.37
N VAL A 8 -2.30 -14.71 3.26
CA VAL A 8 -2.33 -14.11 1.93
C VAL A 8 -3.66 -13.44 1.64
N GLU A 9 -4.77 -14.03 2.06
CA GLU A 9 -6.10 -13.42 1.93
C GLU A 9 -6.18 -12.10 2.71
N GLU A 10 -5.72 -12.09 3.98
CA GLU A 10 -5.67 -10.87 4.79
C GLU A 10 -4.77 -9.80 4.15
N PHE A 11 -3.58 -10.18 3.68
CA PHE A 11 -2.69 -9.27 2.96
C PHE A 11 -3.36 -8.66 1.71
N LEU A 12 -4.10 -9.45 0.94
CA LEU A 12 -4.80 -8.96 -0.25
C LEU A 12 -5.91 -7.98 0.13
N VAL A 13 -6.70 -8.29 1.17
CA VAL A 13 -7.75 -7.39 1.69
C VAL A 13 -7.15 -6.06 2.14
N GLU A 14 -6.14 -6.09 3.00
CA GLU A 14 -5.46 -4.88 3.47
C GLU A 14 -4.82 -4.10 2.32
N SER A 15 -4.22 -4.78 1.35
CA SER A 15 -3.62 -4.13 0.19
C SER A 15 -4.66 -3.41 -0.66
N HIS A 16 -5.85 -4.00 -0.84
CA HIS A 16 -6.95 -3.34 -1.55
C HIS A 16 -7.45 -2.10 -0.81
N GLU A 17 -7.64 -2.17 0.50
CA GLU A 17 -8.04 -1.01 1.31
C GLU A 17 -7.00 0.11 1.26
N ASN A 18 -5.71 -0.24 1.32
CA ASN A 18 -4.62 0.71 1.16
C ASN A 18 -4.63 1.34 -0.24
N LEU A 19 -4.88 0.57 -1.30
CA LEU A 19 -4.97 1.09 -2.66
C LEU A 19 -6.16 2.04 -2.85
N ASP A 20 -7.31 1.74 -2.25
CA ASP A 20 -8.47 2.64 -2.27
C ASP A 20 -8.17 3.97 -1.57
N GLN A 21 -7.47 3.93 -0.43
CA GLN A 21 -7.00 5.13 0.27
C GLN A 21 -5.98 5.92 -0.56
N LEU A 22 -5.04 5.23 -1.20
CA LEU A 22 -4.05 5.84 -2.09
C LEU A 22 -4.73 6.59 -3.24
N ASP A 23 -5.72 5.97 -3.89
CA ASP A 23 -6.46 6.57 -5.01
C ASP A 23 -7.22 7.83 -4.56
N SER A 24 -7.89 7.76 -3.40
CA SER A 24 -8.56 8.92 -2.80
C SER A 24 -7.59 10.06 -2.46
N ASP A 25 -6.43 9.73 -1.89
CA ASP A 25 -5.43 10.75 -1.54
C ASP A 25 -4.80 11.39 -2.78
N LEU A 26 -4.59 10.62 -3.86
CA LEU A 26 -4.09 11.12 -5.13
C LEU A 26 -5.10 12.09 -5.77
N VAL A 27 -6.37 11.71 -5.90
CA VAL A 27 -7.43 12.59 -6.44
C VAL A 27 -7.53 13.88 -5.64
N ALA A 28 -7.40 13.78 -4.31
CA ALA A 28 -7.47 14.95 -3.46
C ALA A 28 -6.18 15.81 -3.49
N LEU A 29 -5.03 15.22 -3.79
CA LEU A 29 -3.77 15.93 -4.03
C LEU A 29 -3.82 16.71 -5.35
N GLU A 30 -4.54 16.24 -6.36
CA GLU A 30 -4.76 17.01 -7.60
C GLU A 30 -5.42 18.38 -7.35
N GLN A 31 -6.26 18.46 -6.32
CA GLN A 31 -6.93 19.71 -5.92
C GLN A 31 -6.07 20.59 -5.01
N ASP A 32 -5.15 20.00 -4.25
CA ASP A 32 -4.23 20.69 -3.34
C ASP A 32 -2.81 20.09 -3.42
N PRO A 33 -2.03 20.44 -4.48
CA PRO A 33 -0.75 19.79 -4.77
C PRO A 33 0.34 20.03 -3.72
N ASP A 34 0.21 21.09 -2.91
CA ASP A 34 1.17 21.45 -1.86
C ASP A 34 0.84 20.80 -0.51
N SER A 35 -0.21 19.97 -0.47
CA SER A 35 -0.67 19.30 0.75
C SER A 35 0.35 18.27 1.26
N ARG A 36 1.18 18.69 2.21
CA ARG A 36 2.14 17.80 2.88
C ARG A 36 1.48 16.64 3.61
N GLU A 37 0.26 16.84 4.11
CA GLU A 37 -0.51 15.80 4.77
C GLU A 37 -0.86 14.67 3.81
N ARG A 38 -1.36 15.01 2.61
CA ARG A 38 -1.68 14.02 1.56
C ARG A 38 -0.45 13.29 1.07
N LEU A 39 0.63 14.03 0.78
CA LEU A 39 1.91 13.42 0.40
C LEU A 39 2.42 12.46 1.49
N SER A 40 2.29 12.83 2.77
CA SER A 40 2.67 11.95 3.87
C SER A 40 1.75 10.73 4.00
N SER A 41 0.45 10.87 3.71
CA SER A 41 -0.48 9.75 3.68
C SER A 41 -0.11 8.76 2.57
N ILE A 42 0.01 9.24 1.33
CA ILE A 42 0.43 8.46 0.15
C ILE A 42 1.71 7.68 0.41
N PHE A 43 2.75 8.36 0.94
CA PHE A 43 4.02 7.70 1.25
C PHE A 43 3.86 6.59 2.28
N ARG A 44 3.09 6.82 3.35
CA ARG A 44 2.87 5.80 4.40
C ARG A 44 2.11 4.60 3.84
N THR A 45 1.09 4.81 3.02
CA THR A 45 0.32 3.75 2.38
C THR A 45 1.21 2.84 1.53
N ILE A 46 2.03 3.43 0.66
CA ILE A 46 3.00 2.67 -0.17
C ILE A 46 4.03 1.96 0.71
N HIS A 47 4.52 2.61 1.77
CA HIS A 47 5.48 2.03 2.70
C HIS A 47 4.92 0.80 3.44
N THR A 48 3.65 0.83 3.82
CA THR A 48 2.96 -0.30 4.45
C THR A 48 2.89 -1.49 3.50
N ILE A 49 2.41 -1.29 2.26
CA ILE A 49 2.31 -2.37 1.26
C ILE A 49 3.70 -2.98 0.98
N LYS A 50 4.74 -2.15 0.86
CA LYS A 50 6.12 -2.61 0.71
C LYS A 50 6.56 -3.46 1.90
N GLY A 51 6.33 -2.96 3.12
CA GLY A 51 6.74 -3.62 4.36
C GLY A 51 6.13 -5.02 4.48
N THR A 52 4.83 -5.14 4.22
CA THR A 52 4.14 -6.44 4.26
C THR A 52 4.58 -7.34 3.11
N SER A 53 4.80 -6.80 1.91
CA SER A 53 5.34 -7.56 0.77
C SER A 53 6.72 -8.15 1.06
N GLY A 54 7.63 -7.37 1.65
CA GLY A 54 8.96 -7.84 2.07
C GLY A 54 8.89 -8.86 3.20
N PHE A 55 7.99 -8.67 4.18
CA PHE A 55 7.76 -9.63 5.26
C PHE A 55 7.28 -11.00 4.74
N LEU A 56 6.42 -11.01 3.73
CA LEU A 56 5.91 -12.23 3.08
C LEU A 56 6.85 -12.79 1.99
N ALA A 57 8.03 -12.18 1.78
CA ALA A 57 8.98 -12.53 0.72
C ALA A 57 8.39 -12.47 -0.70
N PHE A 58 7.40 -11.59 -0.93
CA PHE A 58 6.83 -11.31 -2.24
C PHE A 58 7.69 -10.31 -3.01
N ASN A 59 8.90 -10.74 -3.38
CA ASN A 59 9.94 -9.89 -3.97
C ASN A 59 9.44 -9.07 -5.17
N ARG A 60 8.57 -9.64 -6.01
CA ARG A 60 8.01 -8.92 -7.17
C ARG A 60 7.10 -7.76 -6.78
N LEU A 61 6.34 -7.89 -5.68
CA LEU A 61 5.51 -6.80 -5.17
C LEU A 61 6.36 -5.76 -4.45
N GLU A 62 7.35 -6.20 -3.69
CA GLU A 62 8.32 -5.32 -3.04
C GLU A 62 9.02 -4.40 -4.06
N GLU A 63 9.48 -4.95 -5.19
CA GLU A 63 10.11 -4.19 -6.28
C GLU A 63 9.21 -3.12 -6.88
N VAL A 64 7.91 -3.38 -7.04
CA VAL A 64 6.96 -2.40 -7.62
C VAL A 64 6.70 -1.24 -6.66
N THR A 65 6.72 -1.51 -5.36
CA THR A 65 6.58 -0.47 -4.32
C THR A 65 7.87 0.28 -4.02
N HIS A 66 8.97 -0.06 -4.70
CA HIS A 66 10.29 0.54 -4.52
C HIS A 66 10.53 1.64 -5.57
N VAL A 67 10.01 2.85 -5.31
CA VAL A 67 10.34 4.10 -6.04
C VAL A 67 10.51 5.25 -5.06
#